data_AF-A0AAV3XMW0-F1
#
_entry.id   AF-A0AAV3XMW0-F1
#
_cell.length_a   1.000
_cell.length_b   1.000
_cell.length_c   1.000
_cell.angle_alpha   90.00
_cell.angle_beta   90.00
_cell.angle_gamma   90.00
#
_symmetry.space_group_name_H-M   'P 1'
#
loop_
_entity.id
_entity.type
_entity.pdbx_description
1 polymer ?
#
loop_
_entity_poly.entity_id
_entity_poly.type
_entity_poly.pdbx_seq_one_letter_code
_entity_poly.pdbx_strand_id
1 'polypeptide(L)'
;MLPAASLVLLQFPPLFGNSGIKFEQDTTVKFDLLPSHNRPSSVLSFQNLSNNSRFLLFAEDQQVGYDRGSSLSNDWLGTCGLPNSTFPEPCSKTFTFQAGMDYTLVLRLRQRDTVYSTDSLNPNGTNQALFSGDYSDLFNPGGVEISFDDGGGRQTTTTICPTPFNQGDCDFQDLKVRATEVNSSVPEPATLAGLGVVAGAIFLSRRRCRYFL
;
A
#
# COMPACT_ATOMS: atom_id res chain seq x y z
N MET A 1 -48.55 -3.28 2.55
CA MET A 1 -47.25 -3.91 2.23
C MET A 1 -46.33 -2.81 1.75
N LEU A 2 -45.34 -2.42 2.55
CA LEU A 2 -44.33 -1.43 2.17
C LEU A 2 -43.22 -2.16 1.40
N PRO A 3 -42.71 -1.62 0.28
CA PRO A 3 -41.60 -2.25 -0.44
C PRO A 3 -40.35 -2.18 0.43
N ALA A 4 -39.60 -3.29 0.47
CA ALA A 4 -38.28 -3.33 1.11
C ALA A 4 -37.37 -2.32 0.40
N ALA A 5 -36.86 -1.35 1.17
CA ALA A 5 -35.85 -0.43 0.68
C ALA A 5 -34.60 -1.25 0.31
N SER A 6 -34.28 -1.28 -0.99
CA SER A 6 -33.04 -1.87 -1.48
C SER A 6 -31.90 -0.96 -1.03
N LEU A 7 -31.10 -1.44 -0.09
CA LEU A 7 -29.94 -0.72 0.42
C LEU A 7 -28.87 -0.73 -0.68
N VAL A 8 -28.77 0.35 -1.44
CA VAL A 8 -27.66 0.55 -2.37
C VAL A 8 -26.44 0.89 -1.54
N LEU A 9 -25.57 -0.10 -1.30
CA LEU A 9 -24.25 0.16 -0.76
C LEU A 9 -23.46 0.91 -1.83
N LEU A 10 -23.04 2.15 -1.52
CA LEU A 10 -22.07 2.88 -2.33
C LEU A 10 -20.76 2.10 -2.32
N GLN A 11 -20.48 1.37 -3.40
CA GLN A 11 -19.15 0.79 -3.63
C GLN A 11 -18.24 1.90 -4.13
N PHE A 12 -17.27 2.27 -3.31
CA PHE A 12 -16.16 3.11 -3.75
C PHE A 12 -15.10 2.21 -4.35
N PRO A 13 -14.56 2.53 -5.54
CA PRO A 13 -13.49 1.73 -6.13
C PRO A 13 -12.33 1.64 -5.13
N PRO A 14 -11.69 0.47 -5.00
CA PRO A 14 -10.53 0.33 -4.14
C PRO A 14 -9.42 1.27 -4.62
N LEU A 15 -8.68 1.81 -3.65
CA LEU A 15 -7.59 2.75 -3.88
C LEU A 15 -6.29 2.13 -3.40
N PHE A 16 -5.26 2.18 -4.23
CA PHE A 16 -3.90 1.84 -3.82
C PHE A 16 -2.91 2.70 -4.60
N GLY A 17 -2.57 3.87 -4.05
CA GLY A 17 -1.63 4.80 -4.69
C GLY A 17 -1.55 6.15 -4.00
N ASN A 18 -1.10 7.16 -4.76
CA ASN A 18 -0.92 8.54 -4.28
C ASN A 18 -2.20 9.25 -3.82
N SER A 19 -3.37 8.76 -4.23
CA SER A 19 -4.66 9.29 -3.77
C SER A 19 -5.14 8.65 -2.45
N GLY A 20 -4.41 7.67 -1.91
CA GLY A 20 -4.78 6.94 -0.69
C GLY A 20 -4.74 5.43 -0.86
N ILE A 21 -4.87 4.73 0.26
CA ILE A 21 -4.97 3.28 0.33
C ILE A 21 -6.30 2.93 1.02
N LYS A 22 -7.18 2.22 0.31
CA LYS A 22 -8.52 1.84 0.79
C LYS A 22 -8.99 0.58 0.07
N PHE A 23 -9.53 -0.36 0.84
CA PHE A 23 -10.06 -1.62 0.32
C PHE A 23 -11.55 -1.76 0.64
N GLU A 24 -12.32 -2.42 -0.22
CA GLU A 24 -13.75 -2.70 0.01
C GLU A 24 -13.98 -3.78 1.08
N GLN A 25 -13.00 -4.66 1.26
CA GLN A 25 -13.01 -5.75 2.22
C GLN A 25 -11.67 -5.80 2.97
N ASP A 26 -11.65 -6.52 4.09
CA ASP A 26 -10.41 -6.76 4.82
C ASP A 26 -9.40 -7.42 3.87
N THR A 27 -8.27 -6.75 3.66
CA THR A 27 -7.28 -7.16 2.66
C THR A 27 -5.92 -7.27 3.29
N THR A 28 -5.29 -8.43 3.20
CA THR A 28 -3.95 -8.65 3.74
C THR A 28 -2.91 -8.46 2.64
N VAL A 29 -1.99 -7.54 2.84
CA VAL A 29 -0.91 -7.25 1.89
C VAL A 29 0.42 -7.57 2.55
N LYS A 30 1.28 -8.27 1.81
CA LYS A 30 2.68 -8.51 2.13
C LYS A 30 3.52 -7.38 1.54
N PHE A 31 4.41 -6.85 2.36
CA PHE A 31 5.40 -5.87 2.00
C PHE A 31 6.75 -6.54 2.09
N ASP A 32 7.44 -6.63 0.95
CA ASP A 32 8.83 -7.06 0.86
C ASP A 32 9.71 -5.83 0.77
N LEU A 33 10.66 -5.71 1.68
CA LEU A 33 11.64 -4.64 1.63
C LEU A 33 12.58 -4.88 0.46
N LEU A 34 12.74 -3.88 -0.39
CA LEU A 34 13.67 -3.89 -1.52
C LEU A 34 14.96 -3.15 -1.11
N PRO A 35 16.09 -3.36 -1.82
CA PRO A 35 17.29 -2.57 -1.61
C PRO A 35 17.00 -1.08 -1.72
N SER A 36 17.56 -0.30 -0.81
CA SER A 36 17.39 1.15 -0.67
C SER A 36 18.74 1.85 -0.81
N HIS A 37 18.70 3.17 -1.02
CA HIS A 37 19.89 4.00 -1.21
C HIS A 37 19.74 5.28 -0.39
N ASN A 38 19.60 5.12 0.91
CA ASN A 38 19.30 6.23 1.81
C ASN A 38 20.52 6.63 2.62
N ARG A 39 20.62 7.92 2.97
CA ARG A 39 21.67 8.41 3.87
C ARG A 39 21.18 8.62 5.31
N PRO A 40 20.10 9.39 5.56
CA PRO A 40 19.51 9.46 6.90
C PRO A 40 18.71 8.20 7.25
N SER A 41 18.65 7.90 8.54
CA SER A 41 17.87 6.74 8.99
C SER A 41 16.36 6.97 8.91
N SER A 42 15.62 5.98 8.43
CA SER A 42 14.19 6.07 8.15
C SER A 42 13.33 5.02 8.85
N VAL A 43 12.05 5.33 9.01
CA VAL A 43 11.01 4.46 9.56
C VAL A 43 9.79 4.53 8.66
N LEU A 44 9.45 3.41 8.03
CA LEU A 44 8.23 3.22 7.26
C LEU A 44 7.12 2.63 8.14
N SER A 45 5.93 3.22 8.07
CA SER A 45 4.75 2.76 8.79
C SER A 45 3.48 2.99 7.99
N PHE A 46 2.38 2.30 8.34
CA PHE A 46 1.03 2.70 7.96
C PHE A 46 0.45 3.66 8.97
N GLN A 47 -0.41 4.57 8.52
CA GLN A 47 -1.30 5.33 9.38
C GLN A 47 -2.75 5.15 8.93
N ASN A 48 -3.61 4.77 9.87
CA ASN A 48 -5.06 4.84 9.68
C ASN A 48 -5.50 6.29 9.89
N LEU A 49 -6.10 6.90 8.87
CA LEU A 49 -6.43 8.33 8.87
C LEU A 49 -7.64 8.68 9.75
N SER A 50 -8.50 7.70 10.05
CA SER A 50 -9.69 7.93 10.88
C SER A 50 -9.36 8.10 12.36
N ASN A 51 -8.37 7.35 12.87
CA ASN A 51 -8.04 7.27 14.29
C ASN A 51 -6.57 7.59 14.60
N ASN A 52 -5.78 7.95 13.57
CA ASN A 52 -4.36 8.27 13.66
C ASN A 52 -3.47 7.16 14.23
N SER A 53 -3.95 5.91 14.30
CA SER A 53 -3.12 4.77 14.71
C SER A 53 -2.03 4.51 13.67
N ARG A 54 -0.81 4.23 14.15
CA ARG A 54 0.36 3.94 13.31
C ARG A 54 0.85 2.51 13.52
N PHE A 55 1.19 1.84 12.43
CA PHE A 55 1.67 0.46 12.41
C PHE A 55 3.03 0.39 11.76
N LEU A 56 4.04 -0.03 12.52
CA LEU A 56 5.42 -0.12 12.04
C LEU A 56 5.56 -1.21 10.96
N LEU A 57 6.08 -0.82 9.80
CA LEU A 57 6.53 -1.76 8.77
C LEU A 57 8.03 -1.99 8.91
N PHE A 58 8.85 -1.06 8.46
CA PHE A 58 10.29 -1.21 8.49
C PHE A 58 10.92 -0.04 9.24
N ALA A 59 11.93 -0.34 10.05
CA ALA A 59 12.74 0.67 10.69
C ALA A 59 14.19 0.26 10.52
N GLU A 60 14.98 1.21 10.06
CA GLU A 60 16.43 1.05 10.01
C GLU A 60 16.96 1.07 11.44
N ASP A 61 17.84 0.12 11.79
CA ASP A 61 18.35 0.01 13.15
C ASP A 61 19.54 0.94 13.41
N GLN A 62 20.24 1.32 12.34
CA GLN A 62 21.50 2.04 12.40
C GLN A 62 21.28 3.55 12.56
N GLN A 63 22.30 4.25 13.08
CA GLN A 63 22.30 5.72 13.09
C GLN A 63 22.38 6.30 11.66
N VAL A 64 22.92 5.52 10.73
CA VAL A 64 23.05 5.81 9.29
C VAL A 64 22.06 4.95 8.50
N GLY A 65 21.48 5.48 7.43
CA GLY A 65 20.46 4.78 6.62
C GLY A 65 21.00 3.80 5.58
N TYR A 66 22.23 3.32 5.79
CA TYR A 66 22.95 2.47 4.83
C TYR A 66 23.83 1.42 5.52
N ASP A 67 24.19 0.38 4.77
CA ASP A 67 24.93 -0.76 5.28
C ASP A 67 26.34 -0.36 5.69
N ARG A 68 26.90 -0.93 6.78
CA ARG A 68 28.27 -0.54 7.19
C ARG A 68 29.28 -0.94 6.11
N GLY A 69 30.09 0.04 5.70
CA GLY A 69 31.04 -0.12 4.60
C GLY A 69 30.50 0.39 3.26
N SER A 70 29.21 0.73 3.18
CA SER A 70 28.62 1.47 2.08
C SER A 70 29.09 2.93 2.09
N SER A 71 29.19 3.56 0.91
CA SER A 71 29.74 4.90 0.72
C SER A 71 29.18 5.56 -0.56
N LEU A 72 29.74 6.70 -0.95
CA LEU A 72 29.46 7.35 -2.24
C LEU A 72 29.66 6.42 -3.44
N SER A 73 30.57 5.44 -3.36
CA SER A 73 30.88 4.55 -4.49
C SER A 73 29.77 3.58 -4.86
N ASN A 74 28.84 3.32 -3.94
CA ASN A 74 27.69 2.44 -4.11
C ASN A 74 26.41 3.10 -3.61
N ASP A 75 26.39 4.44 -3.62
CA ASP A 75 25.21 5.25 -3.37
C ASP A 75 24.49 4.88 -2.08
N TRP A 76 25.24 4.72 -0.98
CA TRP A 76 24.69 4.43 0.34
C TRP A 76 23.68 3.27 0.35
N LEU A 77 24.00 2.18 -0.34
CA LEU A 77 23.20 0.96 -0.36
C LEU A 77 22.79 0.50 1.05
N GLY A 78 21.49 0.28 1.23
CA GLY A 78 20.86 -0.34 2.38
C GLY A 78 20.18 -1.66 1.99
N THR A 79 20.52 -2.73 2.70
CA THR A 79 19.94 -4.07 2.53
C THR A 79 19.24 -4.53 3.80
N CYS A 80 18.65 -5.73 3.74
CA CYS A 80 17.99 -6.36 4.86
C CYS A 80 18.54 -7.76 5.12
N GLY A 81 18.62 -8.14 6.39
CA GLY A 81 18.85 -9.52 6.82
C GLY A 81 20.29 -10.01 6.75
N LEU A 82 21.22 -9.17 6.29
CA LEU A 82 22.65 -9.48 6.25
C LEU A 82 23.38 -8.95 7.49
N PRO A 83 24.51 -9.54 7.89
CA PRO A 83 25.41 -8.90 8.85
C PRO A 83 25.80 -7.50 8.37
N ASN A 84 25.68 -6.50 9.25
CA ASN A 84 25.88 -5.07 8.95
C ASN A 84 24.85 -4.41 8.02
N SER A 85 23.74 -5.10 7.73
CA SER A 85 22.62 -4.51 7.00
C SER A 85 21.96 -3.37 7.78
N THR A 86 21.32 -2.47 7.04
CA THR A 86 20.61 -1.31 7.57
C THR A 86 19.29 -1.74 8.23
N PHE A 87 18.63 -2.72 7.62
CA PHE A 87 17.34 -3.23 8.08
C PHE A 87 17.50 -4.59 8.76
N PRO A 88 17.10 -4.70 10.04
CA PRO A 88 17.04 -5.99 10.69
C PRO A 88 15.91 -6.85 10.10
N GLU A 89 16.04 -8.17 10.19
CA GLU A 89 14.94 -9.09 9.90
C GLU A 89 13.69 -8.77 10.76
N PRO A 90 12.47 -9.02 10.26
CA PRO A 90 12.16 -9.66 8.99
C PRO A 90 12.19 -8.71 7.79
N CYS A 91 12.69 -9.17 6.64
CA CYS A 91 12.65 -8.43 5.36
C CYS A 91 11.28 -8.39 4.68
N SER A 92 10.32 -9.12 5.24
CA SER A 92 8.94 -9.16 4.78
C SER A 92 7.99 -8.98 5.96
N LYS A 93 6.96 -8.14 5.81
CA LYS A 93 5.89 -7.99 6.80
C LYS A 93 4.53 -8.01 6.14
N THR A 94 3.53 -8.52 6.83
CA THR A 94 2.14 -8.46 6.40
C THR A 94 1.36 -7.46 7.21
N PHE A 95 0.37 -6.84 6.58
CA PHE A 95 -0.59 -5.97 7.24
C PHE A 95 -1.99 -6.21 6.67
N THR A 96 -2.98 -6.32 7.54
CA THR A 96 -4.40 -6.45 7.15
C THR A 96 -5.06 -5.09 7.24
N PHE A 97 -5.37 -4.52 6.08
CA PHE A 97 -6.19 -3.31 5.97
C PHE A 97 -7.63 -3.65 6.24
N GLN A 98 -8.30 -2.87 7.09
CA GLN A 98 -9.72 -3.03 7.38
C GLN A 98 -10.57 -2.45 6.24
N ALA A 99 -11.65 -3.14 5.92
CA ALA A 99 -12.63 -2.72 4.92
C ALA A 99 -13.12 -1.28 5.16
N GLY A 100 -13.15 -0.47 4.11
CA GLY A 100 -13.69 0.88 4.12
C GLY A 100 -12.85 1.93 4.87
N MET A 101 -11.73 1.55 5.47
CA MET A 101 -10.85 2.46 6.20
C MET A 101 -9.81 3.10 5.29
N ASP A 102 -9.53 4.39 5.50
CA ASP A 102 -8.53 5.14 4.74
C ASP A 102 -7.16 5.04 5.42
N TYR A 103 -6.16 4.62 4.65
CA TYR A 103 -4.78 4.48 5.09
C TYR A 103 -3.83 5.28 4.20
N THR A 104 -2.66 5.56 4.75
CA THR A 104 -1.50 6.10 4.04
C THR A 104 -0.23 5.45 4.55
N LEU A 105 0.80 5.37 3.71
CA LEU A 105 2.15 5.06 4.18
C LEU A 105 2.81 6.34 4.67
N VAL A 106 3.63 6.20 5.69
CA VAL A 106 4.31 7.28 6.39
C VAL A 106 5.78 6.93 6.47
N LEU A 107 6.62 7.72 5.82
CA LEU A 107 8.06 7.67 5.98
C LEU A 107 8.49 8.77 6.94
N ARG A 108 9.11 8.39 8.05
CA ARG A 108 9.70 9.32 9.01
C ARG A 108 11.21 9.18 9.01
N LEU A 109 11.88 10.28 8.81
CA LEU A 109 13.33 10.36 8.92
C LEU A 109 13.69 10.76 10.36
N ARG A 110 14.70 10.11 10.96
CA ARG A 110 15.03 10.33 12.37
C ARG A 110 15.40 11.77 12.72
N GLN A 111 15.85 12.56 11.75
CA GLN A 111 16.33 13.93 11.94
C GLN A 111 15.59 14.98 11.10
N ARG A 112 14.54 14.61 10.37
CA ARG A 112 13.81 15.48 9.44
C ARG A 112 12.29 15.29 9.54
N ASP A 113 11.58 15.93 8.63
CA ASP A 113 10.12 15.90 8.53
C ASP A 113 9.59 14.51 8.14
N THR A 114 8.29 14.35 8.32
CA THR A 114 7.55 13.14 7.94
C THR A 114 6.88 13.38 6.60
N VAL A 115 7.01 12.42 5.69
CA VAL A 115 6.34 12.43 4.39
C VAL A 115 5.32 11.31 4.29
N TYR A 116 4.30 11.53 3.46
CA TYR A 116 3.17 10.62 3.26
C TYR A 116 3.14 10.11 1.84
N SER A 117 2.64 8.90 1.63
CA SER A 117 2.37 8.41 0.28
C SER A 117 1.14 9.05 -0.34
N THR A 118 0.26 9.65 0.46
CA THR A 118 -0.93 10.35 -0.03
C THR A 118 -0.59 11.82 -0.26
N ASP A 119 -0.63 12.25 -1.51
CA ASP A 119 -0.14 13.57 -1.93
C ASP A 119 -0.81 14.71 -1.15
N SER A 120 -2.13 14.63 -0.97
CA SER A 120 -2.91 15.65 -0.26
C SER A 120 -2.56 15.81 1.23
N LEU A 121 -1.80 14.88 1.82
CA LEU A 121 -1.29 14.97 3.18
C LEU A 121 0.08 15.65 3.26
N ASN A 122 0.78 15.78 2.13
CA ASN A 122 2.06 16.48 2.06
C ASN A 122 1.85 18.00 1.84
N PRO A 123 2.80 18.84 2.30
CA PRO A 123 2.76 20.28 2.01
C PRO A 123 2.62 20.56 0.51
N ASN A 124 1.67 21.41 0.13
CA ASN A 124 1.37 21.76 -1.27
C ASN A 124 0.96 20.58 -2.16
N GLY A 125 0.57 19.43 -1.60
CA GLY A 125 0.16 18.28 -2.40
C GLY A 125 1.34 17.57 -3.09
N THR A 126 2.55 17.64 -2.54
CA THR A 126 3.73 17.07 -3.21
C THR A 126 3.68 15.55 -3.23
N ASN A 127 4.13 14.97 -4.34
CA ASN A 127 4.37 13.54 -4.43
C ASN A 127 5.69 13.21 -3.72
N GLN A 128 5.65 12.32 -2.74
CA GLN A 128 6.80 11.83 -1.98
C GLN A 128 6.92 10.29 -1.99
N ALA A 129 6.00 9.61 -2.69
CA ALA A 129 6.05 8.18 -2.91
C ALA A 129 5.55 7.83 -4.32
N LEU A 130 6.36 7.15 -5.11
CA LEU A 130 5.95 6.65 -6.42
C LEU A 130 5.41 5.23 -6.30
N PHE A 131 4.22 4.99 -6.85
CA PHE A 131 3.66 3.65 -7.03
C PHE A 131 3.88 3.22 -8.48
N SER A 132 4.74 2.22 -8.70
CA SER A 132 4.91 1.57 -10.00
C SER A 132 3.99 0.36 -10.09
N GLY A 133 2.76 0.63 -10.51
CA GLY A 133 1.64 -0.32 -10.58
C GLY A 133 0.38 0.28 -9.96
N ASP A 134 -0.75 -0.40 -10.11
CA ASP A 134 -2.02 0.01 -9.52
C ASP A 134 -2.63 -1.08 -8.62
N TYR A 135 -3.86 -0.84 -8.16
CA TYR A 135 -4.59 -1.81 -7.33
C TYR A 135 -4.63 -3.22 -7.93
N SER A 136 -4.78 -3.35 -9.25
CA SER A 136 -4.85 -4.65 -9.92
C SER A 136 -3.52 -5.40 -9.88
N ASP A 137 -2.39 -4.67 -9.84
CA ASP A 137 -1.05 -5.25 -9.76
C ASP A 137 -0.73 -5.87 -8.40
N LEU A 138 -1.46 -5.51 -7.34
CA LEU A 138 -1.33 -6.18 -6.03
C LEU A 138 -1.57 -7.68 -6.12
N PHE A 139 -2.42 -8.14 -7.04
CA PHE A 139 -2.79 -9.54 -7.21
C PHE A 139 -1.85 -10.29 -8.17
N ASN A 140 -0.89 -9.59 -8.78
CA ASN A 140 0.10 -10.16 -9.65
C ASN A 140 1.37 -10.54 -8.86
N PRO A 141 2.13 -11.58 -9.28
CA PRO A 141 3.39 -11.93 -8.61
C PRO A 141 4.43 -10.80 -8.58
N GLY A 142 4.33 -9.84 -9.51
CA GLY A 142 5.18 -8.64 -9.55
C GLY A 142 4.84 -7.61 -8.47
N GLY A 143 3.60 -7.61 -7.97
CA GLY A 143 3.11 -6.65 -6.99
C GLY A 143 3.16 -5.20 -7.49
N VAL A 144 2.97 -4.28 -6.54
CA VAL A 144 3.18 -2.84 -6.72
C VAL A 144 4.49 -2.46 -6.04
N GLU A 145 5.42 -1.87 -6.77
CA GLU A 145 6.61 -1.27 -6.15
C GLU A 145 6.26 0.14 -5.65
N ILE A 146 6.64 0.43 -4.41
CA ILE A 146 6.42 1.70 -3.75
C ILE A 146 7.78 2.24 -3.34
N SER A 147 8.11 3.41 -3.88
CA SER A 147 9.43 4.00 -3.73
C SER A 147 9.29 5.41 -3.15
N PHE A 148 10.00 5.70 -2.07
CA PHE A 148 9.96 6.99 -1.40
C PHE A 148 11.16 7.85 -1.73
N ASP A 149 10.89 9.14 -1.77
CA ASP A 149 11.86 10.22 -1.70
C ASP A 149 11.84 10.76 -0.25
N ASP A 150 13.02 10.90 0.34
CA ASP A 150 13.21 11.39 1.71
C ASP A 150 13.26 12.94 1.79
N GLY A 151 13.11 13.62 0.65
CA GLY A 151 13.19 15.07 0.54
C GLY A 151 14.57 15.56 0.96
N GLY A 152 15.64 14.89 0.50
CA GLY A 152 17.03 15.15 0.85
C GLY A 152 17.46 16.61 0.63
N GLY A 153 16.71 17.33 -0.19
CA GLY A 153 16.62 18.79 -0.24
C GLY A 153 15.72 19.45 0.80
N ARG A 154 16.29 20.26 1.69
CA ARG A 154 15.58 21.22 2.55
C ARG A 154 14.44 21.87 1.74
N GLN A 155 13.17 21.56 2.04
CA GLN A 155 12.00 22.15 1.36
C GLN A 155 11.87 23.63 1.69
N THR A 156 12.79 24.45 1.20
CA THR A 156 12.65 25.90 1.21
C THR A 156 11.85 26.26 -0.03
N THR A 157 10.54 26.41 0.17
CA THR A 157 9.59 27.09 -0.70
C THR A 157 9.22 26.40 -2.04
N THR A 158 8.01 25.81 -2.02
CA THR A 158 6.99 25.88 -3.10
C THR A 158 7.28 25.30 -4.49
N THR A 159 8.10 24.26 -4.64
CA THR A 159 8.18 23.63 -5.98
C THR A 159 8.18 22.11 -5.91
N ILE A 160 6.99 21.54 -6.19
CA ILE A 160 6.71 20.20 -6.73
C ILE A 160 7.92 19.69 -7.50
N CYS A 161 8.60 18.59 -7.16
CA CYS A 161 9.73 18.00 -7.91
C CYS A 161 9.75 18.39 -9.41
N PRO A 162 10.35 19.54 -9.76
CA PRO A 162 10.21 20.08 -11.09
C PRO A 162 11.62 20.10 -11.66
N THR A 163 11.87 19.29 -12.67
CA THR A 163 13.11 19.28 -13.47
C THR A 163 14.24 18.35 -12.98
N PRO A 164 15.11 17.92 -13.90
CA PRO A 164 15.95 16.73 -13.71
C PRO A 164 17.17 16.93 -12.81
N PHE A 165 17.55 18.15 -12.40
CA PHE A 165 18.76 18.34 -11.59
C PHE A 165 18.69 19.63 -10.74
N ASN A 166 18.89 19.43 -9.43
CA ASN A 166 19.35 20.34 -8.37
C ASN A 166 18.33 20.83 -7.33
N GLN A 167 18.59 20.35 -6.11
CA GLN A 167 18.17 20.81 -4.77
C GLN A 167 17.04 20.06 -4.08
N GLY A 168 16.49 19.02 -4.70
CA GLY A 168 15.90 17.85 -4.06
C GLY A 168 16.25 16.64 -4.93
N ASP A 169 16.83 15.60 -4.33
CA ASP A 169 17.04 14.27 -4.94
C ASP A 169 15.67 13.59 -5.08
N CYS A 170 14.90 14.04 -6.07
CA CYS A 170 13.59 13.47 -6.43
C CYS A 170 13.71 12.12 -7.16
N ASP A 171 14.60 11.26 -6.67
CA ASP A 171 15.03 10.06 -7.36
C ASP A 171 14.30 8.81 -6.83
N PHE A 172 13.59 8.94 -5.70
CA PHE A 172 12.72 7.93 -5.12
C PHE A 172 13.43 6.58 -4.96
N GLN A 173 14.66 6.56 -4.48
CA GLN A 173 15.33 5.30 -4.13
C GLN A 173 15.69 5.16 -2.65
N ASP A 174 15.31 6.12 -1.82
CA ASP A 174 15.65 6.16 -0.41
C ASP A 174 14.96 5.04 0.37
N LEU A 175 13.72 4.69 0.04
CA LEU A 175 13.11 3.50 0.61
C LEU A 175 12.16 2.86 -0.39
N LYS A 176 12.40 1.58 -0.67
CA LYS A 176 11.61 0.81 -1.63
C LYS A 176 10.99 -0.41 -0.98
N VAL A 177 9.70 -0.62 -1.21
CA VAL A 177 8.99 -1.82 -0.81
C VAL A 177 8.17 -2.35 -1.96
N ARG A 178 7.96 -3.66 -2.00
CA ARG A 178 7.01 -4.30 -2.91
C ARG A 178 5.79 -4.77 -2.14
N ALA A 179 4.62 -4.33 -2.56
CA ALA A 179 3.35 -4.73 -2.03
C ALA A 179 2.72 -5.83 -2.90
N THR A 180 2.35 -6.95 -2.30
CA THR A 180 1.62 -8.03 -2.96
C THR A 180 0.51 -8.51 -2.05
N GLU A 181 -0.71 -8.62 -2.56
CA GLU A 181 -1.81 -9.19 -1.79
C GLU A 181 -1.48 -10.64 -1.43
N VAL A 182 -1.67 -10.98 -0.16
CA VAL A 182 -1.52 -12.35 0.31
C VAL A 182 -2.87 -12.97 0.14
N ASN A 183 -3.09 -13.62 -1.01
CA ASN A 183 -4.32 -14.32 -1.38
C ASN A 183 -4.92 -15.02 -0.16
N SER A 184 -5.78 -14.29 0.54
CA SER A 184 -6.62 -14.87 1.55
C SER A 184 -7.70 -15.52 0.72
N SER A 185 -7.71 -16.84 0.68
CA SER A 185 -8.70 -17.61 -0.06
C SER A 185 -10.10 -17.26 0.46
N VAL A 186 -10.70 -16.17 -0.05
CA VAL A 186 -12.01 -15.68 0.34
C VAL A 186 -12.87 -15.68 -0.92
N PRO A 187 -13.91 -16.52 -0.97
CA PRO A 187 -14.77 -16.69 -2.14
C PRO A 187 -15.44 -15.38 -2.52
N GLU A 188 -15.46 -15.04 -3.80
CA GLU A 188 -16.14 -13.86 -4.29
C GLU A 188 -17.64 -13.92 -3.90
N PRO A 189 -18.24 -12.84 -3.34
CA PRO A 189 -19.67 -12.81 -3.05
C PRO A 189 -20.54 -12.98 -4.31
N ALA A 190 -19.98 -12.75 -5.50
CA ALA A 190 -20.64 -13.00 -6.78
C ALA A 190 -20.85 -14.50 -7.07
N THR A 191 -19.91 -15.38 -6.68
CA THR A 191 -20.08 -16.83 -6.89
C THR A 191 -21.15 -17.41 -5.95
N LEU A 192 -21.29 -16.86 -4.73
CA LEU A 192 -22.32 -17.24 -3.77
C LEU A 192 -23.72 -16.76 -4.20
N ALA A 193 -23.84 -15.55 -4.74
CA ALA A 193 -25.09 -15.06 -5.34
C ALA A 193 -25.51 -15.89 -6.58
N GLY A 194 -24.54 -16.26 -7.43
CA GLY A 194 -24.77 -17.11 -8.60
C GLY A 194 -25.29 -18.52 -8.24
N LEU A 195 -24.78 -19.13 -7.16
CA LEU A 195 -25.21 -20.44 -6.68
C LEU A 195 -26.64 -20.44 -6.10
N GLY A 196 -27.05 -19.35 -5.42
CA GLY A 196 -28.42 -19.21 -4.90
C GLY A 196 -29.49 -19.19 -6.00
N VAL A 197 -29.20 -18.56 -7.14
CA VAL A 197 -30.13 -18.48 -8.28
C VAL A 197 -30.31 -19.85 -8.96
N VAL A 198 -29.24 -20.65 -9.07
CA VAL A 198 -29.31 -22.00 -9.67
C VAL A 198 -30.13 -22.95 -8.80
N ALA A 199 -29.97 -22.91 -7.47
CA ALA A 199 -30.78 -23.72 -6.56
C ALA A 199 -32.27 -23.34 -6.60
N GLY A 200 -32.59 -22.04 -6.69
CA GLY A 200 -33.97 -21.55 -6.83
C GLY A 200 -34.67 -22.00 -8.12
N ALA A 201 -33.94 -22.02 -9.24
CA ALA A 201 -34.47 -22.45 -10.53
C ALA A 201 -34.81 -23.96 -10.57
N ILE A 202 -34.05 -24.81 -9.87
CA ILE A 202 -34.30 -26.25 -9.79
C ILE A 202 -35.54 -26.58 -8.96
N PHE A 203 -35.84 -25.81 -7.90
CA PHE A 203 -37.05 -26.01 -7.11
C PHE A 203 -38.33 -25.58 -7.84
N LEU A 204 -38.26 -24.54 -8.68
CA LEU A 204 -39.41 -24.06 -9.45
C LEU A 204 -39.72 -24.92 -10.69
N SER A 205 -38.75 -25.66 -11.24
CA SER A 205 -38.97 -26.52 -12.42
C SER A 205 -39.71 -27.82 -12.11
N ARG A 206 -39.81 -28.24 -10.84
CA ARG A 206 -40.48 -29.50 -10.44
C ARG A 206 -42.01 -29.43 -10.33
N ARG A 207 -42.66 -28.29 -10.59
CA ARG A 207 -44.13 -28.14 -10.48
C ARG A 207 -44.89 -28.14 -11.81
N ARG A 208 -44.57 -29.04 -12.74
CA ARG A 208 -45.50 -29.36 -13.85
C ARG A 208 -45.87 -30.83 -13.85
N CYS A 209 -46.92 -31.14 -13.09
CA CYS A 209 -47.67 -32.39 -13.23
C CYS A 209 -48.86 -32.15 -14.19
N ARG A 210 -48.98 -33.03 -15.18
CA ARG A 210 -49.98 -33.06 -16.25
C ARG A 210 -51.38 -33.37 -15.71
N TYR A 211 -52.43 -32.79 -16.31
CA TYR A 211 -53.69 -33.49 -16.61
C TYR A 211 -54.41 -32.76 -17.75
N PHE A 212 -54.68 -33.47 -18.86
CA PHE A 212 -55.82 -33.18 -19.74
C PHE A 212 -56.36 -34.52 -20.22
N LEU A 213 -57.64 -34.74 -19.90
CA LEU A 213 -58.52 -35.79 -20.41
C LEU A 213 -58.89 -35.49 -21.87
#